data_AF-Q1D7G2-F1
#
_entry.id   AF-Q1D7G2-F1
#
_cell.length_a   1.000
_cell.length_b   1.000
_cell.length_c   1.000
_cell.angle_alpha   90.00
_cell.angle_beta   90.00
_cell.angle_gamma   90.00
#
_symmetry.space_group_name_H-M   'P 1'
#
loop_
_entity.id
_entity.type
_entity.pdbx_description
1 polymer ?
#
loop_
_entity_poly.entity_id
_entity_poly.type
_entity_poly.pdbx_seq_one_letter_code
_entity_poly.pdbx_strand_id
1 'polypeptide(L)'
;MDSAPPAGRIQPSLTPPEPPVAMRFHRRLLSAAALLPLVLVIGATEPEQPASAGASEDGGVGVAAPDTTSQAAQADAGTSGAATASQGAQPDAGTSGSAAVSAAAVLGGESPDGGLAALAAEPGMVPPVPVPSREKAPPIATVKSLPRSADLMARAALEDGKLVVKEKGGKKKQLTIDPVLQASLTQILRNYETPYGAAVVLEPSTGRVLALAEHSAARPELRGLPVRAVFPAASIFKVITGGALLEAGVTPDTEECFHGGKRRISEKHLQDSERDSSCYSLALAMGKSANVIFAKLTNKHLTVDSLRRMAARFRFNREIEFPVPTDVSLAAIPEETFSLANTGAGFGDVYLSPLHGALVAAVAANEGRWVDPILFEPEGPAPLLPVEGEPVLTPEVAKDLTALLEETVTSGTARAVFRERGFRVDDAVGKTGSLADREPFRDYSWFVGFAPKDNPRVAVAAIIVNDPKWRIRGTWLGREALRLGLERMPAPVEMTAPASAAGKH
;
A
#
# COMPACT_ATOMS: atom_id res chain seq x y z
N MET A 1 -11.91 46.70 85.24
CA MET A 1 -11.76 45.28 84.87
C MET A 1 -11.96 45.17 83.36
N ASP A 2 -11.13 45.79 82.51
CA ASP A 2 -9.66 45.68 82.30
C ASP A 2 -9.30 44.59 81.27
N SER A 3 -8.33 44.76 80.35
CA SER A 3 -7.68 45.97 79.80
C SER A 3 -6.91 45.58 78.50
N ALA A 4 -6.45 46.54 77.70
CA ALA A 4 -5.64 46.33 76.47
C ALA A 4 -4.17 45.88 76.81
N PRO A 5 -3.23 45.54 75.88
CA PRO A 5 -3.06 45.97 74.47
C PRO A 5 -2.52 44.90 73.45
N PRO A 6 -2.16 45.24 72.18
CA PRO A 6 -1.78 44.27 71.14
C PRO A 6 -0.31 44.29 70.63
N ALA A 7 0.15 43.17 70.07
CA ALA A 7 1.33 42.99 69.19
C ALA A 7 1.18 41.64 68.41
N GLY A 8 1.83 41.35 67.27
CA GLY A 8 2.77 42.10 66.42
C GLY A 8 3.03 41.34 65.09
N ARG A 9 3.75 41.94 64.13
CA ARG A 9 3.99 41.35 62.78
C ARG A 9 5.01 40.19 62.78
N ILE A 10 4.71 39.09 62.08
CA ILE A 10 5.69 38.31 61.31
C ILE A 10 5.04 37.88 59.98
N GLN A 11 5.76 37.96 58.86
CA GLN A 11 5.34 37.42 57.55
C GLN A 11 6.04 36.06 57.30
N PRO A 12 5.32 35.03 56.80
CA PRO A 12 5.93 33.90 56.12
C PRO A 12 6.07 34.21 54.62
N SER A 13 7.30 34.34 54.12
CA SER A 13 7.58 34.48 52.70
C SER A 13 7.45 33.13 51.97
N LEU A 14 6.44 33.00 51.11
CA LEU A 14 6.24 31.82 50.26
C LEU A 14 6.65 32.11 48.80
N THR A 15 7.97 32.18 48.57
CA THR A 15 8.54 32.03 47.22
C THR A 15 8.51 30.54 46.83
N PRO A 16 7.93 30.15 45.67
CA PRO A 16 8.01 28.78 45.20
C PRO A 16 9.45 28.41 44.81
N PRO A 17 9.84 27.12 44.89
CA PRO A 17 11.18 26.67 44.54
C PRO A 17 11.46 26.76 43.04
N GLU A 18 12.70 27.12 42.67
CA GLU A 18 13.14 27.17 41.28
C GLU A 18 13.24 25.77 40.63
N PRO A 19 13.01 25.64 39.31
CA PRO A 19 13.24 24.40 38.59
C PRO A 19 14.75 24.10 38.42
N PRO A 20 15.15 22.82 38.33
CA PRO A 20 16.57 22.44 38.30
C PRO A 20 17.31 22.92 37.04
N VAL A 21 18.60 23.23 37.22
CA VAL A 21 19.49 23.86 36.24
C VAL A 21 19.65 23.04 34.96
N ALA A 22 19.57 23.71 33.80
CA ALA A 22 19.74 23.10 32.49
C ALA A 22 21.17 22.58 32.24
N MET A 23 21.29 21.36 31.70
CA MET A 23 22.57 20.80 31.27
C MET A 23 23.15 21.59 30.08
N ARG A 24 24.37 22.13 30.28
CA ARG A 24 25.11 22.89 29.26
C ARG A 24 25.72 21.96 28.19
N PHE A 25 24.97 21.69 27.13
CA PHE A 25 25.57 21.13 25.91
C PHE A 25 26.67 22.06 25.38
N HIS A 26 27.90 21.55 25.34
CA HIS A 26 29.05 22.32 24.87
C HIS A 26 29.00 22.50 23.35
N ARG A 27 28.75 23.72 22.89
CA ARG A 27 29.11 24.15 21.53
C ARG A 27 30.64 24.10 21.39
N ARG A 28 31.18 23.05 20.76
CA ARG A 28 32.50 23.14 20.12
C ARG A 28 32.32 23.68 18.71
N LEU A 29 32.71 24.93 18.51
CA LEU A 29 33.09 25.43 17.19
C LEU A 29 34.38 24.71 16.77
N LEU A 30 34.42 24.20 15.55
CA LEU A 30 35.65 23.94 14.81
C LEU A 30 35.39 24.20 13.32
N SER A 31 36.41 24.69 12.62
CA SER A 31 36.26 25.39 11.35
C SER A 31 36.03 24.48 10.15
N ALA A 32 35.50 25.07 9.08
CA ALA A 32 35.59 24.47 7.75
C ALA A 32 37.06 24.37 7.29
N ALA A 33 37.42 23.22 6.74
CA ALA A 33 38.62 23.01 5.94
C ALA A 33 38.25 21.98 4.85
N ALA A 34 38.57 22.26 3.59
CA ALA A 34 38.40 21.32 2.49
C ALA A 34 39.69 20.52 2.27
N LEU A 35 39.60 19.31 1.69
CA LEU A 35 40.53 18.78 0.67
C LEU A 35 40.15 17.34 0.25
N LEU A 36 39.75 17.20 -1.02
CA LEU A 36 39.86 16.04 -1.95
C LEU A 36 39.30 14.64 -1.57
N PRO A 37 38.87 13.84 -2.56
CA PRO A 37 38.40 12.46 -2.37
C PRO A 37 39.54 11.44 -2.38
N LEU A 38 39.43 10.39 -1.56
CA LEU A 38 40.33 9.24 -1.61
C LEU A 38 39.83 8.19 -2.61
N VAL A 39 40.50 8.07 -3.75
CA VAL A 39 40.31 6.95 -4.69
C VAL A 39 41.01 5.72 -4.13
N LEU A 40 40.29 4.60 -3.99
CA LEU A 40 40.87 3.32 -3.59
C LEU A 40 40.93 2.37 -4.79
N VAL A 41 42.14 2.17 -5.33
CA VAL A 41 42.44 1.12 -6.31
C VAL A 41 43.12 -0.03 -5.58
N ILE A 42 42.55 -1.23 -5.65
CA ILE A 42 43.22 -2.48 -5.30
C ILE A 42 42.87 -3.51 -6.38
N GLY A 43 43.89 -4.20 -6.89
CA GLY A 43 43.78 -5.31 -7.84
C GLY A 43 45.11 -6.06 -7.89
N ALA A 44 45.10 -7.27 -8.49
CA ALA A 44 46.18 -8.27 -8.46
C ALA A 44 46.42 -8.89 -7.05
N THR A 45 46.77 -10.18 -6.89
CA THR A 45 46.79 -11.32 -7.84
C THR A 45 46.74 -12.63 -7.04
N GLU A 46 46.33 -13.74 -7.66
CA GLU A 46 46.50 -15.09 -7.11
C GLU A 46 47.97 -15.55 -7.15
N PRO A 47 48.31 -16.64 -6.44
CA PRO A 47 48.90 -17.77 -7.16
C PRO A 47 48.26 -19.14 -6.80
N GLU A 48 48.43 -20.11 -7.71
CA GLU A 48 47.86 -21.46 -7.62
C GLU A 48 48.75 -22.51 -6.90
N GLN A 49 48.08 -23.56 -6.39
CA GLN A 49 48.51 -24.97 -6.44
C GLN A 49 49.75 -25.42 -5.62
N PRO A 50 50.04 -26.75 -5.43
CA PRO A 50 49.59 -27.93 -6.20
C PRO A 50 48.90 -29.06 -5.42
N ALA A 51 48.58 -30.15 -6.15
CA ALA A 51 47.83 -31.31 -5.68
C ALA A 51 48.61 -32.64 -5.78
N SER A 52 48.19 -33.60 -4.96
CA SER A 52 48.41 -35.04 -5.10
C SER A 52 47.29 -35.77 -4.33
N ALA A 53 46.82 -37.00 -4.56
CA ALA A 53 46.87 -38.01 -5.61
C ALA A 53 46.77 -39.37 -4.88
N GLY A 54 45.85 -40.25 -5.30
CA GLY A 54 45.75 -41.64 -4.82
C GLY A 54 44.74 -41.90 -3.69
N ALA A 55 44.01 -43.03 -3.67
CA ALA A 55 43.88 -44.07 -4.70
C ALA A 55 42.52 -44.81 -4.57
N SER A 56 42.21 -45.65 -5.55
CA SER A 56 41.03 -46.52 -5.62
C SER A 56 41.19 -47.82 -4.83
N GLU A 57 40.09 -48.44 -4.41
CA GLU A 57 39.96 -49.91 -4.39
C GLU A 57 38.50 -50.38 -4.45
N ASP A 58 38.30 -51.64 -4.86
CA ASP A 58 37.00 -52.28 -5.16
C ASP A 58 36.30 -52.89 -3.92
N GLY A 59 35.01 -53.21 -4.06
CA GLY A 59 34.32 -54.09 -3.12
C GLY A 59 32.79 -54.10 -3.30
N GLY A 60 32.20 -55.26 -3.61
CA GLY A 60 30.75 -55.38 -3.83
C GLY A 60 30.14 -56.65 -3.26
N VAL A 61 28.80 -56.68 -3.22
CA VAL A 61 27.91 -57.81 -2.88
C VAL A 61 27.90 -58.25 -1.40
N GLY A 62 26.70 -58.34 -0.80
CA GLY A 62 26.51 -58.94 0.53
C GLY A 62 25.10 -58.74 1.11
N VAL A 63 24.23 -59.75 0.98
CA VAL A 63 22.85 -59.74 1.51
C VAL A 63 22.81 -60.24 2.97
N ALA A 64 22.12 -59.53 3.87
CA ALA A 64 21.35 -60.09 4.99
C ALA A 64 20.49 -59.04 5.72
N ALA A 65 19.33 -59.46 6.25
CA ALA A 65 18.57 -58.81 7.33
C ALA A 65 18.53 -59.78 8.55
N PRO A 66 17.96 -59.44 9.73
CA PRO A 66 16.49 -59.49 9.87
C PRO A 66 15.84 -58.54 10.92
N ASP A 67 14.49 -58.49 10.92
CA ASP A 67 13.51 -58.28 12.02
C ASP A 67 13.61 -57.06 12.99
N THR A 68 12.55 -56.48 13.55
CA THR A 68 11.08 -56.77 13.63
C THR A 68 10.26 -55.48 13.26
N THR A 69 8.92 -55.30 13.32
CA THR A 69 7.66 -56.07 13.63
C THR A 69 6.52 -55.35 12.83
N SER A 70 5.44 -55.97 12.31
CA SER A 70 4.18 -56.43 12.96
C SER A 70 3.47 -55.38 13.85
N GLN A 71 2.17 -55.06 13.80
CA GLN A 71 0.97 -55.40 12.97
C GLN A 71 -0.01 -54.19 13.15
N ALA A 72 -0.91 -53.74 12.26
CA ALA A 72 -1.76 -54.33 11.22
C ALA A 72 -3.04 -55.04 11.73
N ALA A 73 -4.21 -54.35 11.66
CA ALA A 73 -5.55 -54.97 11.75
C ALA A 73 -6.65 -54.12 11.06
N GLN A 74 -7.38 -54.75 10.15
CA GLN A 74 -8.74 -54.44 9.67
C GLN A 74 -9.76 -55.20 10.55
N ALA A 75 -11.09 -55.14 10.50
CA ALA A 75 -12.17 -54.23 10.04
C ALA A 75 -13.49 -54.78 10.66
N ASP A 76 -14.68 -54.27 10.34
CA ASP A 76 -15.84 -55.00 9.71
C ASP A 76 -17.17 -54.17 9.77
N ALA A 77 -18.29 -54.71 9.27
CA ALA A 77 -19.62 -54.09 9.16
C ALA A 77 -20.73 -54.80 9.98
N GLY A 78 -21.93 -54.19 10.14
CA GLY A 78 -23.07 -54.88 10.81
C GLY A 78 -24.37 -54.11 11.15
N THR A 79 -25.23 -53.88 10.14
CA THR A 79 -26.72 -53.75 10.16
C THR A 79 -27.59 -53.61 11.44
N SER A 80 -28.46 -52.59 11.46
CA SER A 80 -29.93 -52.58 11.77
C SER A 80 -30.45 -51.11 11.68
N GLY A 81 -31.72 -50.71 11.48
CA GLY A 81 -33.05 -51.33 11.41
C GLY A 81 -34.05 -50.54 12.30
N ALA A 82 -35.26 -50.07 11.90
CA ALA A 82 -36.04 -50.17 10.65
C ALA A 82 -37.22 -49.14 10.62
N ALA A 83 -37.85 -48.93 9.43
CA ALA A 83 -39.24 -48.45 9.14
C ALA A 83 -39.76 -47.10 9.74
N THR A 84 -40.71 -46.35 9.17
CA THR A 84 -41.91 -46.65 8.34
C THR A 84 -42.16 -45.61 7.19
N ALA A 85 -43.28 -45.70 6.45
CA ALA A 85 -43.48 -44.97 5.18
C ALA A 85 -44.94 -44.60 4.81
N SER A 86 -45.11 -43.56 3.97
CA SER A 86 -46.23 -43.25 3.04
C SER A 86 -45.72 -42.17 2.05
N GLN A 87 -45.98 -42.16 0.73
CA GLN A 87 -47.25 -42.07 -0.04
C GLN A 87 -48.06 -40.79 0.28
N GLY A 88 -48.44 -39.91 -0.68
CA GLY A 88 -48.23 -39.89 -2.13
C GLY A 88 -48.93 -38.68 -2.81
N ALA A 89 -49.26 -38.81 -4.11
CA ALA A 89 -50.11 -37.92 -4.94
C ALA A 89 -49.55 -36.59 -5.52
N GLN A 90 -49.31 -36.61 -6.84
CA GLN A 90 -49.81 -35.63 -7.82
C GLN A 90 -51.21 -36.07 -8.31
N PRO A 91 -51.98 -35.33 -9.15
CA PRO A 91 -51.69 -34.04 -9.81
C PRO A 91 -52.78 -32.96 -9.54
N ASP A 92 -52.69 -31.80 -10.22
CA ASP A 92 -53.70 -31.45 -11.23
C ASP A 92 -53.21 -30.33 -12.19
N ALA A 93 -53.94 -30.10 -13.29
CA ALA A 93 -53.55 -29.16 -14.35
C ALA A 93 -54.53 -27.98 -14.54
N GLY A 94 -54.02 -26.82 -14.98
CA GLY A 94 -54.83 -25.64 -15.32
C GLY A 94 -54.23 -24.86 -16.49
N THR A 95 -54.92 -24.83 -17.63
CA THR A 95 -54.42 -24.29 -18.90
C THR A 95 -54.93 -22.89 -19.22
N SER A 96 -54.03 -21.98 -19.60
CA SER A 96 -54.19 -20.91 -20.63
C SER A 96 -53.02 -19.90 -20.55
N GLY A 97 -52.59 -19.24 -21.63
CA GLY A 97 -52.90 -19.47 -23.05
C GLY A 97 -52.64 -18.24 -23.93
N SER A 98 -51.74 -18.37 -24.93
CA SER A 98 -51.38 -17.32 -25.92
C SER A 98 -50.69 -16.06 -25.35
N ALA A 99 -49.95 -15.26 -26.14
CA ALA A 99 -49.56 -15.39 -27.55
C ALA A 99 -48.11 -14.91 -27.75
N ALA A 100 -47.40 -15.48 -28.72
CA ALA A 100 -46.14 -14.92 -29.21
C ALA A 100 -46.41 -14.06 -30.47
N VAL A 101 -45.73 -12.92 -30.58
CA VAL A 101 -45.69 -12.12 -31.82
C VAL A 101 -44.24 -11.67 -32.07
N SER A 102 -43.59 -12.31 -33.04
CA SER A 102 -42.35 -11.82 -33.64
C SER A 102 -42.69 -11.09 -34.94
N ALA A 103 -42.12 -9.91 -35.17
CA ALA A 103 -42.09 -9.23 -36.46
C ALA A 103 -40.70 -8.61 -36.66
N ALA A 104 -40.19 -8.63 -37.88
CA ALA A 104 -38.79 -8.32 -38.18
C ALA A 104 -38.63 -7.09 -39.08
N ALA A 105 -37.45 -6.48 -38.96
CA ALA A 105 -36.69 -5.68 -39.94
C ALA A 105 -37.42 -4.97 -41.11
N VAL A 106 -37.19 -3.66 -41.19
CA VAL A 106 -37.14 -2.90 -42.46
C VAL A 106 -35.77 -2.21 -42.51
N LEU A 107 -35.19 -2.05 -43.71
CA LEU A 107 -33.82 -1.59 -43.96
C LEU A 107 -33.77 -0.19 -44.60
N GLY A 108 -32.67 0.53 -44.34
CA GLY A 108 -32.15 1.61 -45.21
C GLY A 108 -32.28 3.04 -44.67
N GLY A 109 -31.21 3.83 -44.79
CA GLY A 109 -31.21 5.27 -44.45
C GLY A 109 -29.87 5.78 -43.88
N GLU A 110 -28.97 6.16 -44.79
CA GLU A 110 -27.74 6.97 -44.66
C GLU A 110 -27.36 7.64 -43.31
N SER A 111 -26.08 7.51 -42.94
CA SER A 111 -25.35 8.52 -42.14
C SER A 111 -24.85 9.65 -43.05
N PRO A 112 -24.65 10.88 -42.54
CA PRO A 112 -23.28 11.23 -42.13
C PRO A 112 -23.16 12.03 -40.82
N ASP A 113 -21.98 11.88 -40.21
CA ASP A 113 -21.23 12.84 -39.37
C ASP A 113 -21.96 13.81 -38.44
N GLY A 114 -21.87 13.58 -37.12
CA GLY A 114 -22.23 14.61 -36.12
C GLY A 114 -22.51 14.15 -34.68
N GLY A 115 -21.81 13.15 -34.12
CA GLY A 115 -22.21 12.61 -32.81
C GLY A 115 -21.28 11.64 -32.07
N LEU A 116 -19.95 11.82 -32.15
CA LEU A 116 -18.97 10.99 -31.41
C LEU A 116 -17.97 11.80 -30.57
N ALA A 117 -18.39 12.97 -30.09
CA ALA A 117 -17.69 13.73 -29.05
C ALA A 117 -18.58 13.83 -27.80
N ALA A 118 -17.97 13.75 -26.61
CA ALA A 118 -18.63 13.88 -25.31
C ALA A 118 -19.70 12.82 -24.95
N LEU A 119 -19.40 11.53 -25.19
CA LEU A 119 -19.67 10.54 -24.13
C LEU A 119 -18.44 10.50 -23.23
N ALA A 120 -18.55 11.06 -22.02
CA ALA A 120 -17.52 10.89 -21.00
C ALA A 120 -17.46 9.41 -20.60
N ALA A 121 -16.24 8.88 -20.45
CA ALA A 121 -16.03 7.50 -20.05
C ALA A 121 -16.30 7.32 -18.54
N GLU A 122 -17.57 7.16 -18.18
CA GLU A 122 -18.03 6.78 -16.83
C GLU A 122 -17.13 5.68 -16.24
N PRO A 123 -16.38 5.95 -15.14
CA PRO A 123 -15.32 5.05 -14.68
C PRO A 123 -15.80 3.67 -14.22
N GLY A 124 -15.73 2.72 -15.14
CA GLY A 124 -15.65 1.28 -14.86
C GLY A 124 -16.95 0.64 -14.39
N MET A 125 -17.73 0.10 -15.35
CA MET A 125 -18.70 -0.97 -15.09
C MET A 125 -17.99 -2.32 -14.84
N VAL A 126 -16.96 -2.31 -13.99
CA VAL A 126 -16.14 -3.47 -13.62
C VAL A 126 -16.94 -4.33 -12.63
N PRO A 127 -17.32 -5.56 -12.99
CA PRO A 127 -17.99 -6.45 -12.04
C PRO A 127 -17.02 -6.84 -10.92
N PRO A 128 -17.48 -6.94 -9.65
CA PRO A 128 -16.65 -7.48 -8.59
C PRO A 128 -16.34 -8.96 -8.88
N VAL A 129 -15.09 -9.21 -9.28
CA VAL A 129 -14.55 -10.57 -9.45
C VAL A 129 -14.69 -11.32 -8.12
N PRO A 130 -15.06 -12.62 -8.12
CA PRO A 130 -15.23 -13.39 -6.88
C PRO A 130 -14.01 -13.25 -5.96
N VAL A 131 -14.26 -13.13 -4.66
CA VAL A 131 -13.21 -13.09 -3.64
C VAL A 131 -12.29 -14.31 -3.86
N PRO A 132 -10.97 -14.12 -3.99
CA PRO A 132 -10.05 -15.25 -4.18
C PRO A 132 -10.15 -16.22 -2.99
N SER A 133 -9.66 -17.44 -3.15
CA SER A 133 -9.93 -18.60 -2.27
C SER A 133 -9.39 -18.53 -0.83
N ARG A 134 -9.04 -17.32 -0.34
CA ARG A 134 -8.73 -17.00 1.04
C ARG A 134 -9.25 -15.59 1.36
N GLU A 135 -10.11 -15.50 2.36
CA GLU A 135 -10.55 -14.22 2.94
C GLU A 135 -9.40 -13.51 3.69
N LYS A 136 -8.42 -14.28 4.20
CA LYS A 136 -7.34 -13.78 5.06
C LYS A 136 -5.96 -14.12 4.49
N ALA A 137 -5.06 -13.14 4.52
CA ALA A 137 -3.66 -13.35 4.16
C ALA A 137 -2.92 -14.18 5.23
N PRO A 138 -1.86 -14.93 4.87
CA PRO A 138 -1.04 -15.64 5.85
C PRO A 138 -0.27 -14.64 6.75
N PRO A 139 -0.12 -14.92 8.06
CA PRO A 139 0.69 -14.08 8.95
C PRO A 139 2.12 -13.90 8.44
N ILE A 140 2.68 -12.69 8.57
CA ILE A 140 3.99 -12.34 7.99
C ILE A 140 5.13 -13.32 8.33
N ALA A 141 5.08 -13.94 9.52
CA ALA A 141 6.05 -14.95 9.95
C ALA A 141 6.09 -16.20 9.05
N THR A 142 4.95 -16.65 8.51
CA THR A 142 4.83 -17.89 7.71
C THR A 142 4.93 -17.65 6.19
N VAL A 143 5.16 -16.40 5.78
CA VAL A 143 5.28 -16.02 4.36
C VAL A 143 6.47 -16.71 3.70
N LYS A 144 6.23 -17.27 2.51
CA LYS A 144 7.27 -17.94 1.71
C LYS A 144 8.14 -16.88 1.03
N SER A 145 9.45 -17.02 1.17
CA SER A 145 10.42 -16.18 0.46
C SER A 145 10.25 -16.34 -1.05
N LEU A 146 10.40 -15.25 -1.82
CA LEU A 146 10.40 -15.31 -3.27
C LEU A 146 11.59 -16.16 -3.75
N PRO A 147 11.40 -17.19 -4.58
CA PRO A 147 12.51 -18.02 -5.05
C PRO A 147 13.52 -17.19 -5.86
N ARG A 148 14.83 -17.41 -5.64
CA ARG A 148 15.90 -16.65 -6.31
C ARG A 148 15.87 -16.73 -7.85
N SER A 149 15.19 -17.73 -8.41
CA SER A 149 14.93 -17.83 -9.85
C SER A 149 13.92 -16.79 -10.38
N ALA A 150 12.97 -16.37 -9.55
CA ALA A 150 11.92 -15.38 -9.84
C ALA A 150 12.24 -13.98 -9.27
N ASP A 151 13.08 -13.90 -8.25
CA ASP A 151 13.64 -12.64 -7.74
C ASP A 151 14.60 -12.02 -8.77
N LEU A 152 14.10 -11.04 -9.53
CA LEU A 152 14.91 -10.30 -10.51
C LEU A 152 15.99 -9.43 -9.84
N MET A 153 15.78 -8.97 -8.61
CA MET A 153 16.76 -8.16 -7.88
C MET A 153 17.97 -9.00 -7.43
N ALA A 154 17.73 -10.22 -6.94
CA ALA A 154 18.79 -11.18 -6.58
C ALA A 154 19.47 -11.86 -7.80
N ARG A 155 19.04 -11.49 -9.02
CA ARG A 155 19.60 -11.91 -10.32
C ARG A 155 20.25 -10.77 -11.12
N ALA A 156 20.01 -9.51 -10.76
CA ALA A 156 20.54 -8.36 -11.47
C ALA A 156 22.05 -8.19 -11.24
N ALA A 157 22.75 -7.77 -12.29
CA ALA A 157 24.12 -7.25 -12.22
C ALA A 157 24.10 -5.74 -12.43
N LEU A 158 25.05 -5.02 -11.85
CA LEU A 158 25.30 -3.62 -12.16
C LEU A 158 26.22 -3.55 -13.38
N GLU A 159 25.72 -3.03 -14.50
CA GLU A 159 26.46 -2.83 -15.75
C GLU A 159 26.25 -1.36 -16.17
N ASP A 160 27.33 -0.61 -16.43
CA ASP A 160 27.30 0.80 -16.85
C ASP A 160 26.39 1.72 -16.01
N GLY A 161 26.39 1.51 -14.68
CA GLY A 161 25.58 2.27 -13.74
C GLY A 161 24.09 1.92 -13.72
N LYS A 162 23.67 0.83 -14.38
CA LYS A 162 22.29 0.37 -14.51
C LYS A 162 22.16 -1.07 -14.02
N LEU A 163 20.99 -1.45 -13.49
CA LEU A 163 20.72 -2.86 -13.16
C LEU A 163 20.24 -3.61 -14.40
N VAL A 164 20.86 -4.76 -14.67
CA VAL A 164 20.63 -5.56 -15.89
C VAL A 164 20.45 -7.03 -15.51
N VAL A 165 19.42 -7.67 -16.07
CA VAL A 165 19.14 -9.11 -15.89
C VAL A 165 19.37 -9.84 -17.20
N LYS A 166 20.01 -11.02 -17.12
CA LYS A 166 20.13 -11.98 -18.24
C LYS A 166 18.91 -12.90 -18.25
N GLU A 167 18.22 -12.96 -19.39
CA GLU A 167 17.06 -13.84 -19.62
C GLU A 167 17.46 -15.25 -20.06
N LYS A 168 16.50 -16.18 -20.09
CA LYS A 168 16.68 -17.50 -20.70
C LYS A 168 16.87 -17.29 -22.22
N GLY A 169 18.07 -17.57 -22.72
CA GLY A 169 18.48 -17.23 -24.09
C GLY A 169 19.57 -16.14 -24.18
N GLY A 170 20.02 -15.59 -23.05
CA GLY A 170 21.21 -14.73 -22.99
C GLY A 170 20.98 -13.26 -23.34
N LYS A 171 19.80 -12.87 -23.87
CA LYS A 171 19.39 -11.47 -24.00
C LYS A 171 19.48 -10.78 -22.64
N LYS A 172 20.07 -9.58 -22.63
CA LYS A 172 20.08 -8.68 -21.46
C LYS A 172 18.88 -7.75 -21.54
N LYS A 173 18.21 -7.51 -20.41
CA LYS A 173 17.23 -6.42 -20.24
C LYS A 173 17.64 -5.54 -19.08
N GLN A 174 17.53 -4.23 -19.27
CA GLN A 174 17.72 -3.25 -18.21
C GLN A 174 16.47 -3.20 -17.32
N LEU A 175 16.66 -3.10 -16.01
CA LEU A 175 15.58 -2.77 -15.08
C LEU A 175 15.34 -1.25 -15.04
N THR A 176 14.11 -0.87 -14.71
CA THR A 176 13.70 0.53 -14.38
C THR A 176 14.26 1.00 -13.02
N ILE A 177 14.78 0.08 -12.21
CA ILE A 177 15.23 0.33 -10.84
C ILE A 177 16.50 1.19 -10.84
N ASP A 178 16.44 2.33 -10.15
CA ASP A 178 17.61 3.17 -9.92
C ASP A 178 18.51 2.52 -8.85
N PRO A 179 19.78 2.17 -9.17
CA PRO A 179 20.61 1.41 -8.23
C PRO A 179 20.94 2.19 -6.96
N VAL A 180 21.03 3.52 -7.04
CA VAL A 180 21.38 4.40 -5.92
C VAL A 180 20.19 4.50 -4.96
N LEU A 181 18.98 4.78 -5.48
CA LEU A 181 17.74 4.81 -4.71
C LEU A 181 17.48 3.48 -4.00
N GLN A 182 17.58 2.38 -4.75
CA GLN A 182 17.43 1.02 -4.25
C GLN A 182 18.42 0.74 -3.10
N ALA A 183 19.70 1.09 -3.29
CA ALA A 183 20.73 0.92 -2.27
C ALA A 183 20.49 1.80 -1.04
N SER A 184 20.17 3.09 -1.21
CA SER A 184 19.92 4.03 -0.11
C SER A 184 18.75 3.61 0.77
N LEU A 185 17.60 3.26 0.17
CA LEU A 185 16.42 2.81 0.92
C LEU A 185 16.66 1.45 1.60
N THR A 186 17.35 0.53 0.92
CA THR A 186 17.75 -0.76 1.51
C THR A 186 18.73 -0.56 2.67
N GLN A 187 19.65 0.40 2.58
CA GLN A 187 20.61 0.70 3.66
C GLN A 187 19.96 1.40 4.85
N ILE A 188 18.98 2.30 4.62
CA ILE A 188 18.13 2.87 5.68
C ILE A 188 17.46 1.76 6.48
N LEU A 189 16.81 0.81 5.80
CA LEU A 189 16.13 -0.31 6.44
C LEU A 189 17.09 -1.19 7.27
N ARG A 190 18.30 -1.46 6.77
CA ARG A 190 19.35 -2.18 7.52
C ARG A 190 19.85 -1.40 8.74
N ASN A 191 20.14 -0.11 8.59
CA ASN A 191 20.66 0.75 9.68
C ASN A 191 19.70 0.85 10.87
N TYR A 192 18.40 0.74 10.62
CA TYR A 192 17.37 0.74 11.67
C TYR A 192 16.95 -0.67 12.14
N GLU A 193 17.62 -1.73 11.67
CA GLU A 193 17.39 -3.13 12.05
C GLU A 193 15.91 -3.53 11.98
N THR A 194 15.20 -3.12 10.92
CA THR A 194 13.74 -3.25 10.83
C THR A 194 13.32 -4.74 10.82
N PRO A 195 12.47 -5.21 11.74
CA PRO A 195 12.08 -6.63 11.82
C PRO A 195 11.54 -7.15 10.49
N TYR A 196 10.65 -6.39 9.87
CA TYR A 196 10.33 -6.44 8.44
C TYR A 196 10.12 -5.01 7.94
N GLY A 197 10.59 -4.70 6.73
CA GLY A 197 10.38 -3.39 6.13
C GLY A 197 10.51 -3.43 4.61
N ALA A 198 9.70 -2.63 3.94
CA ALA A 198 9.71 -2.48 2.49
C ALA A 198 9.38 -1.04 2.09
N ALA A 199 10.01 -0.56 1.01
CA ALA A 199 9.67 0.69 0.35
C ALA A 199 9.64 0.49 -1.17
N VAL A 200 8.52 0.85 -1.79
CA VAL A 200 8.37 0.95 -3.24
C VAL A 200 8.37 2.41 -3.64
N VAL A 201 9.06 2.71 -4.73
CA VAL A 201 9.07 4.01 -5.39
C VAL A 201 8.81 3.79 -6.87
N LEU A 202 7.90 4.56 -7.46
CA LEU A 202 7.59 4.51 -8.90
C LEU A 202 7.32 5.89 -9.48
N GLU A 203 7.52 6.03 -10.79
CA GLU A 203 7.10 7.18 -11.59
C GLU A 203 5.62 7.00 -11.99
N PRO A 204 4.69 7.87 -11.54
CA PRO A 204 3.25 7.65 -11.74
C PRO A 204 2.83 7.56 -13.20
N SER A 205 3.31 8.49 -14.02
CA SER A 205 2.90 8.70 -15.42
C SER A 205 3.33 7.59 -16.38
N THR A 206 4.37 6.81 -16.03
CA THR A 206 4.98 5.78 -16.88
C THR A 206 4.87 4.37 -16.30
N GLY A 207 4.44 4.24 -15.04
CA GLY A 207 4.45 2.98 -14.30
C GLY A 207 5.85 2.46 -13.94
N ARG A 208 6.94 3.17 -14.28
CA ARG A 208 8.32 2.71 -14.06
C ARG A 208 8.60 2.55 -12.56
N VAL A 209 8.86 1.33 -12.13
CA VAL A 209 9.22 1.03 -10.73
C VAL A 209 10.70 1.37 -10.51
N LEU A 210 10.96 2.42 -9.74
CA LEU A 210 12.28 2.99 -9.50
C LEU A 210 13.00 2.33 -8.31
N ALA A 211 12.26 1.77 -7.35
CA ALA A 211 12.80 0.95 -6.27
C ALA A 211 11.79 -0.09 -5.75
N LEU A 212 12.34 -1.25 -5.36
CA LEU A 212 11.70 -2.35 -4.63
C LEU A 212 12.60 -2.67 -3.42
N ALA A 213 12.78 -1.71 -2.52
CA ALA A 213 13.70 -1.84 -1.39
C ALA A 213 13.09 -2.68 -0.27
N GLU A 214 13.86 -3.60 0.31
CA GLU A 214 13.38 -4.46 1.40
C GLU A 214 14.48 -4.85 2.41
N HIS A 215 14.04 -5.18 3.63
CA HIS A 215 14.85 -5.80 4.66
C HIS A 215 13.98 -6.60 5.63
N SER A 216 14.57 -7.62 6.25
CA SER A 216 14.06 -8.22 7.46
C SER A 216 15.22 -8.59 8.37
N ALA A 217 15.27 -7.99 9.55
CA ALA A 217 16.17 -8.42 10.62
C ALA A 217 15.66 -9.71 11.30
N ALA A 218 14.34 -9.95 11.28
CA ALA A 218 13.72 -11.15 11.85
C ALA A 218 13.91 -12.41 11.00
N ARG A 219 14.00 -12.25 9.66
CA ARG A 219 14.22 -13.33 8.67
C ARG A 219 15.13 -12.86 7.53
N PRO A 220 16.47 -12.85 7.69
CA PRO A 220 17.41 -12.31 6.70
C PRO A 220 17.39 -12.97 5.31
N GLU A 221 16.80 -14.16 5.19
CA GLU A 221 16.59 -14.93 3.96
C GLU A 221 15.27 -14.62 3.23
N LEU A 222 14.39 -13.82 3.84
CA LEU A 222 13.09 -13.45 3.28
C LEU A 222 13.27 -12.41 2.15
N ARG A 223 12.62 -12.67 1.02
CA ARG A 223 12.66 -11.86 -0.21
C ARG A 223 11.26 -11.65 -0.78
N GLY A 224 11.10 -10.53 -1.49
CA GLY A 224 9.88 -10.16 -2.20
C GLY A 224 8.83 -9.45 -1.34
N LEU A 225 9.16 -8.97 -0.14
CA LEU A 225 8.24 -8.17 0.69
C LEU A 225 7.53 -7.04 -0.08
N PRO A 226 8.15 -6.33 -1.05
CA PRO A 226 7.48 -5.31 -1.85
C PRO A 226 6.27 -5.80 -2.66
N VAL A 227 6.21 -7.09 -2.99
CA VAL A 227 5.14 -7.71 -3.80
C VAL A 227 4.26 -8.69 -3.02
N ARG A 228 4.41 -8.77 -1.68
CA ARG A 228 3.61 -9.64 -0.80
C ARG A 228 2.40 -8.94 -0.23
N ALA A 229 1.20 -9.46 -0.48
CA ALA A 229 -0.08 -8.92 -0.01
C ALA A 229 -0.45 -9.46 1.38
N VAL A 230 0.50 -9.35 2.31
CA VAL A 230 0.49 -10.01 3.63
C VAL A 230 0.35 -9.03 4.79
N PHE A 231 0.29 -7.74 4.47
CA PHE A 231 0.23 -6.65 5.43
C PHE A 231 -1.22 -6.11 5.47
N PRO A 232 -1.85 -5.99 6.64
CA PRO A 232 -3.16 -5.36 6.75
C PRO A 232 -3.12 -3.93 6.20
N ALA A 233 -4.06 -3.57 5.32
CA ALA A 233 -4.10 -2.25 4.69
C ALA A 233 -4.35 -1.13 5.73
N ALA A 234 -5.02 -1.45 6.83
CA ALA A 234 -5.38 -0.51 7.88
C ALA A 234 -6.05 0.75 7.29
N SER A 235 -5.78 1.94 7.88
CA SER A 235 -6.26 3.22 7.33
C SER A 235 -5.70 3.63 5.97
N ILE A 236 -4.95 2.79 5.23
CA ILE A 236 -4.69 3.01 3.79
C ILE A 236 -5.93 2.70 2.96
N PHE A 237 -6.77 1.73 3.37
CA PHE A 237 -8.02 1.44 2.66
C PHE A 237 -9.03 2.60 2.65
N LYS A 238 -8.82 3.60 3.51
CA LYS A 238 -9.56 4.88 3.48
C LYS A 238 -9.34 5.68 2.20
N VAL A 239 -8.28 5.44 1.43
CA VAL A 239 -8.11 6.08 0.10
C VAL A 239 -9.19 5.57 -0.87
N ILE A 240 -9.40 4.25 -0.91
CA ILE A 240 -10.44 3.57 -1.70
C ILE A 240 -11.84 4.00 -1.20
N THR A 241 -12.04 4.01 0.12
CA THR A 241 -13.31 4.45 0.72
C THR A 241 -13.57 5.94 0.47
N GLY A 242 -12.54 6.78 0.48
CA GLY A 242 -12.63 8.20 0.17
C GLY A 242 -13.04 8.45 -1.27
N GLY A 243 -12.45 7.73 -2.24
CA GLY A 243 -12.91 7.75 -3.63
C GLY A 243 -14.37 7.35 -3.78
N ALA A 244 -14.82 6.30 -3.09
CA ALA A 244 -16.23 5.88 -3.09
C ALA A 244 -17.17 6.94 -2.50
N LEU A 245 -16.76 7.64 -1.42
CA LEU A 245 -17.55 8.70 -0.79
C LEU A 245 -17.66 9.95 -1.69
N LEU A 246 -16.58 10.33 -2.36
CA LEU A 246 -16.56 11.42 -3.34
C LEU A 246 -17.49 11.13 -4.52
N GLU A 247 -17.49 9.91 -5.07
CA GLU A 247 -18.46 9.49 -6.11
C GLU A 247 -19.90 9.41 -5.60
N ALA A 248 -20.11 9.18 -4.31
CA ALA A 248 -21.42 9.27 -3.66
C ALA A 248 -21.85 10.73 -3.33
N GLY A 249 -21.10 11.74 -3.80
CA GLY A 249 -21.42 13.16 -3.64
C GLY A 249 -20.98 13.77 -2.30
N VAL A 250 -20.20 13.07 -1.48
CA VAL A 250 -19.64 13.59 -0.23
C VAL A 250 -18.39 14.40 -0.54
N THR A 251 -18.44 15.73 -0.38
CA THR A 251 -17.33 16.63 -0.71
C THR A 251 -16.20 16.61 0.33
N PRO A 252 -14.98 17.08 0.00
CA PRO A 252 -13.89 17.27 0.98
C PRO A 252 -14.27 18.07 2.22
N ASP A 253 -15.17 19.05 2.07
CA ASP A 253 -15.66 19.92 3.14
C ASP A 253 -16.88 19.38 3.89
N THR A 254 -17.49 18.27 3.44
CA THR A 254 -18.68 17.71 4.10
C THR A 254 -18.35 17.31 5.54
N GLU A 255 -18.96 18.00 6.50
CA GLU A 255 -18.77 17.75 7.93
C GLU A 255 -19.60 16.58 8.44
N GLU A 256 -18.97 15.77 9.30
CA GLU A 256 -19.62 14.71 10.07
C GLU A 256 -19.19 14.86 11.54
N CYS A 257 -20.13 14.63 12.46
CA CYS A 257 -19.94 14.86 13.89
C CYS A 257 -19.83 13.55 14.66
N PHE A 258 -19.15 13.56 15.81
CA PHE A 258 -18.92 12.36 16.61
C PHE A 258 -18.71 12.67 18.10
N HIS A 259 -18.83 11.63 18.92
CA HIS A 259 -18.48 11.62 20.33
C HIS A 259 -17.58 10.43 20.69
N GLY A 260 -17.07 10.38 21.92
CA GLY A 260 -16.30 9.23 22.42
C GLY A 260 -14.88 9.09 21.84
N GLY A 261 -14.44 10.01 20.98
CA GLY A 261 -13.08 10.09 20.46
C GLY A 261 -12.86 9.34 19.14
N LYS A 262 -12.15 9.98 18.21
CA LYS A 262 -12.09 9.65 16.77
C LYS A 262 -11.66 8.23 16.36
N ARG A 263 -11.19 7.38 17.29
CA ARG A 263 -10.61 6.06 16.98
C ARG A 263 -11.58 4.89 17.20
N ARG A 264 -12.54 5.02 18.13
CA ARG A 264 -13.42 3.92 18.53
C ARG A 264 -14.59 3.81 17.56
N ILE A 265 -14.97 2.59 17.22
CA ILE A 265 -16.21 2.27 16.49
C ILE A 265 -16.95 1.19 17.28
N SER A 266 -18.28 1.25 17.21
CA SER A 266 -19.27 0.23 17.61
C SER A 266 -20.61 0.73 17.06
N GLU A 267 -21.60 -0.12 16.81
CA GLU A 267 -22.92 0.23 16.22
C GLU A 267 -23.49 1.60 16.62
N LYS A 268 -23.58 1.88 17.94
CA LYS A 268 -24.06 3.17 18.50
C LYS A 268 -23.29 4.44 18.12
N HIS A 269 -22.15 4.34 17.43
CA HIS A 269 -21.40 5.48 16.87
C HIS A 269 -21.64 5.66 15.36
N LEU A 270 -22.40 4.77 14.71
CA LEU A 270 -22.81 4.92 13.30
C LEU A 270 -24.03 5.83 13.16
N GLN A 271 -24.86 5.87 14.19
CA GLN A 271 -26.03 6.75 14.29
C GLN A 271 -25.64 8.13 14.83
N ASP A 272 -26.38 9.15 14.41
CA ASP A 272 -26.26 10.51 14.95
C ASP A 272 -26.82 10.59 16.37
N SER A 273 -26.23 11.44 17.21
CA SER A 273 -26.63 11.57 18.63
C SER A 273 -26.40 12.98 19.15
N GLU A 274 -27.24 13.44 20.08
CA GLU A 274 -27.07 14.70 20.85
C GLU A 274 -25.71 14.82 21.57
N ARG A 275 -24.97 13.70 21.69
CA ARG A 275 -23.63 13.65 22.27
C ARG A 275 -22.54 14.05 21.28
N ASP A 276 -22.81 13.99 19.98
CA ASP A 276 -21.87 14.32 18.92
C ASP A 276 -21.51 15.81 19.00
N SER A 277 -20.26 16.07 19.39
CA SER A 277 -19.79 17.35 19.93
C SER A 277 -18.39 17.72 19.43
N SER A 278 -17.88 16.95 18.47
CA SER A 278 -16.69 17.26 17.68
C SER A 278 -17.02 16.91 16.24
N CYS A 279 -16.86 17.85 15.32
CA CYS A 279 -17.12 17.65 13.89
C CYS A 279 -15.82 17.79 13.11
N TYR A 280 -15.67 17.03 12.03
CA TYR A 280 -14.58 17.13 11.07
C TYR A 280 -15.15 17.02 9.66
N SER A 281 -14.64 17.83 8.73
CA SER A 281 -14.84 17.59 7.30
C SER A 281 -14.20 16.26 6.84
N LEU A 282 -14.62 15.72 5.69
CA LEU A 282 -14.03 14.51 5.11
C LEU A 282 -12.51 14.62 4.94
N ALA A 283 -12.00 15.79 4.50
CA ALA A 283 -10.56 16.05 4.36
C ALA A 283 -9.84 15.98 5.72
N LEU A 284 -10.37 16.69 6.73
CA LEU A 284 -9.81 16.69 8.08
C LEU A 284 -9.92 15.29 8.73
N ALA A 285 -10.97 14.53 8.44
CA ALA A 285 -11.15 13.16 8.87
C ALA A 285 -10.13 12.21 8.22
N MET A 286 -9.82 12.37 6.93
CA MET A 286 -8.77 11.62 6.23
C MET A 286 -7.40 11.90 6.86
N GLY A 287 -7.07 13.19 7.00
CA GLY A 287 -5.77 13.65 7.50
C GLY A 287 -5.53 13.33 8.97
N LYS A 288 -6.54 13.52 9.83
CA LYS A 288 -6.50 13.06 11.24
C LYS A 288 -6.67 11.54 11.38
N SER A 289 -6.98 10.82 10.30
CA SER A 289 -7.40 9.42 10.24
C SER A 289 -8.47 9.06 11.27
N ALA A 290 -9.57 9.83 11.29
CA ALA A 290 -10.73 9.52 12.11
C ALA A 290 -11.41 8.24 11.60
N ASN A 291 -11.64 7.28 12.49
CA ASN A 291 -12.27 5.99 12.20
C ASN A 291 -13.79 6.12 12.25
N VAL A 292 -14.30 6.79 13.29
CA VAL A 292 -15.75 7.01 13.48
C VAL A 292 -16.37 7.78 12.31
N ILE A 293 -15.72 8.85 11.81
CA ILE A 293 -16.19 9.61 10.65
C ILE A 293 -16.30 8.73 9.41
N PHE A 294 -15.24 7.99 9.07
CA PHE A 294 -15.26 7.09 7.91
C PHE A 294 -16.32 5.99 8.06
N ALA A 295 -16.57 5.50 9.27
CA ALA A 295 -17.63 4.53 9.54
C ALA A 295 -19.03 5.14 9.39
N LYS A 296 -19.30 6.34 9.95
CA LYS A 296 -20.57 7.07 9.79
C LYS A 296 -20.85 7.39 8.32
N LEU A 297 -19.88 7.97 7.61
CA LEU A 297 -20.02 8.30 6.19
C LEU A 297 -20.18 7.05 5.31
N THR A 298 -19.44 5.97 5.58
CA THR A 298 -19.67 4.68 4.89
C THR A 298 -21.09 4.18 5.10
N ASN A 299 -21.57 4.17 6.34
CA ASN A 299 -22.93 3.76 6.71
C ASN A 299 -24.04 4.65 6.10
N LYS A 300 -23.77 5.95 5.91
CA LYS A 300 -24.74 6.92 5.37
C LYS A 300 -24.78 6.97 3.84
N HIS A 301 -23.66 6.73 3.15
CA HIS A 301 -23.52 7.02 1.72
C HIS A 301 -23.10 5.83 0.84
N LEU A 302 -22.55 4.75 1.40
CA LEU A 302 -22.02 3.62 0.62
C LEU A 302 -22.88 2.36 0.77
N THR A 303 -23.08 1.67 -0.35
CA THR A 303 -23.57 0.29 -0.34
C THR A 303 -22.38 -0.67 -0.33
N VAL A 304 -22.66 -1.93 0.02
CA VAL A 304 -21.69 -3.04 -0.11
C VAL A 304 -21.09 -3.06 -1.53
N ASP A 305 -21.93 -2.92 -2.55
CA ASP A 305 -21.51 -3.00 -3.95
C ASP A 305 -20.77 -1.76 -4.45
N SER A 306 -21.05 -0.55 -3.94
CA SER A 306 -20.27 0.64 -4.31
C SER A 306 -18.83 0.52 -3.79
N LEU A 307 -18.65 0.03 -2.56
CA LEU A 307 -17.33 -0.20 -2.00
C LEU A 307 -16.61 -1.39 -2.66
N ARG A 308 -17.33 -2.48 -3.01
CA ARG A 308 -16.79 -3.60 -3.80
C ARG A 308 -16.31 -3.14 -5.19
N ARG A 309 -17.11 -2.36 -5.93
CA ARG A 309 -16.74 -1.83 -7.25
C ARG A 309 -15.54 -0.88 -7.18
N MET A 310 -15.52 0.05 -6.21
CA MET A 310 -14.39 0.97 -6.04
C MET A 310 -13.10 0.20 -5.72
N ALA A 311 -13.16 -0.80 -4.83
CA ALA A 311 -12.02 -1.67 -4.55
C ALA A 311 -11.55 -2.46 -5.79
N ALA A 312 -12.46 -2.97 -6.63
CA ALA A 312 -12.13 -3.71 -7.85
C ALA A 312 -11.59 -2.82 -9.00
N ARG A 313 -11.97 -1.53 -9.04
CA ARG A 313 -11.36 -0.51 -9.91
C ARG A 313 -9.90 -0.26 -9.46
N PHE A 314 -9.70 -0.01 -8.16
CA PHE A 314 -8.40 -0.01 -7.47
C PHE A 314 -7.78 -1.43 -7.30
N ARG A 315 -7.98 -2.35 -8.26
CA ARG A 315 -7.33 -3.69 -8.36
C ARG A 315 -7.32 -4.62 -7.13
N PHE A 316 -8.09 -4.35 -6.06
CA PHE A 316 -8.29 -5.36 -5.01
C PHE A 316 -9.07 -6.56 -5.58
N ASN A 317 -8.74 -7.76 -5.09
CA ASN A 317 -9.22 -9.05 -5.57
C ASN A 317 -8.93 -9.31 -7.07
N ARG A 318 -7.99 -8.57 -7.69
CA ARG A 318 -7.53 -8.75 -9.07
C ARG A 318 -6.01 -8.91 -9.12
N GLU A 319 -5.54 -9.56 -10.18
CA GLU A 319 -4.10 -9.61 -10.49
C GLU A 319 -3.62 -8.23 -10.98
N ILE A 320 -2.36 -7.92 -10.67
CA ILE A 320 -1.62 -6.78 -11.20
C ILE A 320 -0.52 -7.39 -12.07
N GLU A 321 -0.50 -7.08 -13.36
CA GLU A 321 0.52 -7.63 -14.26
C GLU A 321 1.88 -7.05 -13.87
N PHE A 322 2.84 -7.92 -13.56
CA PHE A 322 4.19 -7.51 -13.16
C PHE A 322 5.22 -8.60 -13.49
N PRO A 323 6.45 -8.26 -13.94
CA PRO A 323 7.47 -9.25 -14.29
C PRO A 323 8.00 -10.12 -13.13
N VAL A 324 7.53 -9.90 -11.90
CA VAL A 324 7.82 -10.70 -10.70
C VAL A 324 6.51 -11.22 -10.12
N PRO A 325 6.41 -12.52 -9.74
CA PRO A 325 5.22 -13.07 -9.10
C PRO A 325 4.76 -12.23 -7.90
N THR A 326 3.60 -11.60 -8.06
CA THR A 326 3.02 -10.62 -7.13
C THR A 326 1.74 -11.19 -6.54
N ASP A 327 1.57 -11.05 -5.23
CA ASP A 327 0.36 -11.54 -4.56
C ASP A 327 -0.83 -10.60 -4.85
N VAL A 328 -1.99 -11.18 -5.19
CA VAL A 328 -3.28 -10.46 -5.26
C VAL A 328 -3.57 -9.82 -3.90
N SER A 329 -3.84 -8.51 -3.91
CA SER A 329 -4.28 -7.79 -2.70
C SER A 329 -5.76 -8.07 -2.41
N LEU A 330 -6.08 -8.27 -1.14
CA LEU A 330 -7.37 -8.78 -0.70
C LEU A 330 -8.23 -7.67 -0.11
N ALA A 331 -9.52 -7.65 -0.46
CA ALA A 331 -10.52 -6.86 0.23
C ALA A 331 -11.80 -7.68 0.39
N ALA A 332 -12.00 -8.27 1.57
CA ALA A 332 -13.28 -8.84 1.96
C ALA A 332 -14.22 -7.70 2.39
N ILE A 333 -15.22 -7.39 1.54
CA ILE A 333 -16.26 -6.41 1.85
C ILE A 333 -17.50 -7.15 2.37
N PRO A 334 -17.79 -7.09 3.69
CA PRO A 334 -18.91 -7.80 4.31
C PRO A 334 -20.24 -7.10 4.03
N GLU A 335 -21.34 -7.84 4.20
CA GLU A 335 -22.70 -7.35 3.91
C GLU A 335 -23.42 -6.82 5.15
N GLU A 336 -22.96 -7.18 6.35
CA GLU A 336 -23.46 -6.67 7.62
C GLU A 336 -23.00 -5.21 7.82
N THR A 337 -23.94 -4.34 8.13
CA THR A 337 -23.79 -2.87 8.14
C THR A 337 -22.65 -2.35 9.02
N PHE A 338 -22.53 -2.84 10.26
CA PHE A 338 -21.45 -2.44 11.17
C PHE A 338 -20.09 -2.90 10.65
N SER A 339 -20.01 -4.12 10.14
CA SER A 339 -18.81 -4.68 9.53
C SER A 339 -18.41 -3.92 8.26
N LEU A 340 -19.36 -3.53 7.41
CA LEU A 340 -19.13 -2.68 6.24
C LEU A 340 -18.54 -1.32 6.64
N ALA A 341 -19.15 -0.66 7.63
CA ALA A 341 -18.67 0.62 8.16
C ALA A 341 -17.28 0.50 8.82
N ASN A 342 -17.00 -0.62 9.48
CA ASN A 342 -15.69 -0.94 10.06
C ASN A 342 -14.62 -1.17 8.97
N THR A 343 -14.98 -1.85 7.86
CA THR A 343 -14.12 -2.01 6.68
C THR A 343 -13.85 -0.67 5.99
N GLY A 344 -14.85 0.19 5.80
CA GLY A 344 -14.66 1.56 5.28
C GLY A 344 -13.78 2.44 6.19
N ALA A 345 -13.77 2.18 7.50
CA ALA A 345 -12.82 2.78 8.43
C ALA A 345 -11.40 2.18 8.38
N GLY A 346 -11.14 1.21 7.51
CA GLY A 346 -9.83 0.55 7.35
C GLY A 346 -9.54 -0.53 8.38
N PHE A 347 -10.56 -1.30 8.76
CA PHE A 347 -10.43 -2.55 9.53
C PHE A 347 -10.98 -3.74 8.73
N GLY A 348 -11.15 -4.90 9.37
CA GLY A 348 -11.56 -6.13 8.69
C GLY A 348 -10.45 -6.75 7.85
N ASP A 349 -10.81 -7.75 7.06
CA ASP A 349 -9.88 -8.58 6.30
C ASP A 349 -9.52 -7.94 4.95
N VAL A 350 -8.69 -6.89 5.03
CA VAL A 350 -8.15 -6.14 3.89
C VAL A 350 -6.63 -6.11 3.95
N TYR A 351 -5.98 -6.64 2.91
CA TYR A 351 -4.53 -6.85 2.85
C TYR A 351 -3.92 -6.31 1.56
N LEU A 352 -2.75 -5.69 1.67
CA LEU A 352 -2.15 -4.86 0.62
C LEU A 352 -0.67 -5.17 0.44
N SER A 353 -0.20 -5.29 -0.80
CA SER A 353 1.25 -5.33 -1.10
C SER A 353 1.82 -3.90 -1.21
N PRO A 354 3.09 -3.65 -0.83
CA PRO A 354 3.70 -2.33 -0.99
C PRO A 354 3.67 -1.82 -2.44
N LEU A 355 3.89 -2.67 -3.45
CA LEU A 355 3.76 -2.30 -4.86
C LEU A 355 2.36 -1.77 -5.17
N HIS A 356 1.32 -2.49 -4.73
CA HIS A 356 -0.05 -2.03 -4.89
C HIS A 356 -0.35 -0.75 -4.09
N GLY A 357 0.20 -0.61 -2.88
CA GLY A 357 0.08 0.64 -2.11
C GLY A 357 0.64 1.86 -2.83
N ALA A 358 1.73 1.70 -3.60
CA ALA A 358 2.30 2.77 -4.41
C ALA A 358 1.41 3.09 -5.63
N LEU A 359 0.82 2.06 -6.26
CA LEU A 359 -0.13 2.22 -7.36
C LEU A 359 -1.45 2.89 -6.93
N VAL A 360 -1.95 2.59 -5.72
CA VAL A 360 -3.10 3.29 -5.11
C VAL A 360 -2.82 4.79 -4.94
N ALA A 361 -1.59 5.17 -4.60
CA ALA A 361 -1.18 6.58 -4.59
C ALA A 361 -1.00 7.15 -6.01
N ALA A 362 -0.52 6.33 -6.97
CA ALA A 362 -0.33 6.73 -8.36
C ALA A 362 -1.64 7.05 -9.09
N VAL A 363 -2.75 6.36 -8.77
CA VAL A 363 -4.08 6.69 -9.33
C VAL A 363 -4.47 8.14 -9.03
N ALA A 364 -4.26 8.62 -7.80
CA ALA A 364 -4.55 10.01 -7.44
C ALA A 364 -3.55 10.99 -8.08
N ALA A 365 -2.30 10.59 -8.27
CA ALA A 365 -1.28 11.35 -8.98
C ALA A 365 -1.55 11.48 -10.51
N ASN A 366 -2.18 10.48 -11.11
CA ASN A 366 -2.46 10.38 -12.55
C ASN A 366 -3.89 10.83 -12.90
N GLU A 367 -4.42 11.85 -12.22
CA GLU A 367 -5.77 12.40 -12.47
C GLU A 367 -6.90 11.34 -12.45
N GLY A 368 -6.73 10.27 -11.67
CA GLY A 368 -7.68 9.16 -11.54
C GLY A 368 -7.36 7.93 -12.39
N ARG A 369 -6.24 7.91 -13.13
CA ARG A 369 -5.89 6.80 -14.04
C ARG A 369 -4.92 5.79 -13.44
N TRP A 370 -5.22 4.51 -13.62
CA TRP A 370 -4.32 3.40 -13.30
C TRP A 370 -3.38 3.13 -14.48
N VAL A 371 -2.08 3.29 -14.24
CA VAL A 371 -1.01 2.89 -15.17
C VAL A 371 -0.34 1.65 -14.60
N ASP A 372 -0.28 0.56 -15.37
CA ASP A 372 0.28 -0.71 -14.90
C ASP A 372 1.80 -0.65 -14.67
N PRO A 373 2.33 -1.32 -13.63
CA PRO A 373 3.73 -1.19 -13.23
C PRO A 373 4.69 -1.92 -14.17
N ILE A 374 5.72 -1.22 -14.65
CA ILE A 374 6.79 -1.82 -15.45
C ILE A 374 8.11 -1.88 -14.67
N LEU A 375 8.82 -3.00 -14.82
CA LEU A 375 10.10 -3.28 -14.15
C LEU A 375 11.29 -3.40 -15.11
N PHE A 376 11.03 -3.51 -16.42
CA PHE A 376 12.03 -3.43 -17.49
C PHE A 376 11.88 -2.10 -18.23
N GLU A 377 13.00 -1.47 -18.61
CA GLU A 377 12.93 -0.34 -19.54
C GLU A 377 12.49 -0.85 -20.93
N PRO A 378 11.75 -0.04 -21.73
CA PRO A 378 11.38 -0.42 -23.09
C PRO A 378 12.58 -0.51 -24.03
N GLU A 379 12.39 -1.22 -25.15
CA GLU A 379 13.43 -1.39 -26.17
C GLU A 379 13.44 -0.20 -27.15
N GLY A 380 14.18 0.86 -26.79
CA GLY A 380 14.40 2.02 -27.68
C GLY A 380 15.23 3.14 -27.03
N PRO A 381 15.70 4.14 -27.82
CA PRO A 381 16.42 5.31 -27.31
C PRO A 381 15.50 6.48 -26.91
N ALA A 382 14.20 6.38 -27.16
CA ALA A 382 13.23 7.42 -26.84
C ALA A 382 12.93 7.46 -25.32
N PRO A 383 12.71 8.64 -24.72
CA PRO A 383 12.19 8.72 -23.37
C PRO A 383 10.78 8.10 -23.31
N LEU A 384 10.44 7.49 -22.18
CA LEU A 384 9.07 7.04 -21.96
C LEU A 384 8.15 8.25 -21.82
N LEU A 385 7.18 8.34 -22.72
CA LEU A 385 6.09 9.30 -22.63
C LEU A 385 5.06 8.81 -21.58
N PRO A 386 4.26 9.71 -20.99
CA PRO A 386 3.12 9.32 -20.18
C PRO A 386 2.21 8.35 -20.94
N VAL A 387 1.81 7.26 -20.27
CA VAL A 387 0.96 6.21 -20.85
C VAL A 387 -0.50 6.51 -20.52
N GLU A 388 -1.41 6.30 -21.47
CA GLU A 388 -2.84 6.41 -21.16
C GLU A 388 -3.29 5.24 -20.27
N GLY A 389 -3.48 5.53 -18.98
CA GLY A 389 -3.97 4.57 -17.99
C GLY A 389 -5.50 4.41 -17.98
N GLU A 390 -5.96 3.26 -17.46
CA GLU A 390 -7.39 2.94 -17.29
C GLU A 390 -8.05 3.92 -16.29
N PRO A 391 -9.22 4.51 -16.61
CA PRO A 391 -9.91 5.42 -15.69
C PRO A 391 -10.43 4.66 -14.45
N VAL A 392 -9.82 4.93 -13.30
CA VAL A 392 -10.19 4.38 -11.99
C VAL A 392 -10.95 5.39 -11.12
N LEU A 393 -10.88 6.69 -11.42
CA LEU A 393 -11.71 7.80 -10.91
C LEU A 393 -11.92 8.83 -12.04
N THR A 394 -12.83 9.80 -11.87
CA THR A 394 -12.82 11.02 -12.71
C THR A 394 -11.72 11.98 -12.25
N PRO A 395 -11.25 12.92 -13.09
CA PRO A 395 -10.26 13.92 -12.70
C PRO A 395 -10.69 14.79 -11.50
N GLU A 396 -11.97 15.12 -11.41
CA GLU A 396 -12.55 15.88 -10.30
C GLU A 396 -12.44 15.10 -8.98
N VAL A 397 -12.84 13.82 -9.01
CA VAL A 397 -12.77 12.93 -7.85
C VAL A 397 -11.32 12.64 -7.45
N ALA A 398 -10.40 12.53 -8.42
CA ALA A 398 -8.98 12.35 -8.15
C ALA A 398 -8.32 13.61 -7.52
N LYS A 399 -8.72 14.80 -7.99
CA LYS A 399 -8.32 16.09 -7.41
C LYS A 399 -8.84 16.26 -5.98
N ASP A 400 -10.11 15.97 -5.74
CA ASP A 400 -10.69 16.06 -4.39
C ASP A 400 -10.08 15.02 -3.45
N LEU A 401 -9.85 13.78 -3.91
CA LEU A 401 -9.11 12.75 -3.17
C LEU A 401 -7.70 13.23 -2.82
N THR A 402 -7.03 13.93 -3.74
CA THR A 402 -5.71 14.52 -3.51
C THR A 402 -5.75 15.59 -2.40
N ALA A 403 -6.81 16.40 -2.30
CA ALA A 403 -7.01 17.31 -1.18
C ALA A 403 -7.22 16.56 0.16
N LEU A 404 -7.92 15.41 0.16
CA LEU A 404 -8.03 14.55 1.36
C LEU A 404 -6.66 14.00 1.79
N LEU A 405 -5.78 13.70 0.83
CA LEU A 405 -4.42 13.19 1.06
C LEU A 405 -3.45 14.30 1.52
N GLU A 406 -3.61 15.53 1.05
CA GLU A 406 -2.86 16.71 1.47
C GLU A 406 -3.04 16.99 2.96
N GLU A 407 -4.28 16.90 3.47
CA GLU A 407 -4.59 17.09 4.89
C GLU A 407 -3.86 16.11 5.83
N THR A 408 -3.41 14.94 5.35
CA THR A 408 -2.55 14.04 6.14
C THR A 408 -1.19 14.67 6.45
N VAL A 409 -0.67 15.48 5.54
CA VAL A 409 0.71 16.02 5.56
C VAL A 409 0.75 17.45 6.08
N THR A 410 -0.22 18.30 5.73
CA THR A 410 -0.30 19.70 6.20
C THR A 410 -0.69 19.80 7.69
N SER A 411 -1.70 19.01 8.08
CA SER A 411 -2.46 19.15 9.33
C SER A 411 -2.56 17.84 10.12
N GLY A 412 -2.39 16.70 9.44
CA GLY A 412 -2.78 15.38 9.89
C GLY A 412 -1.71 14.56 10.61
N THR A 413 -1.78 13.24 10.42
CA THR A 413 -0.93 12.24 11.09
C THR A 413 0.52 12.21 10.60
N ALA A 414 0.83 12.67 9.38
CA ALA A 414 2.19 12.73 8.85
C ALA A 414 2.90 14.08 9.12
N ARG A 415 2.14 15.12 9.47
CA ARG A 415 2.59 16.51 9.66
C ARG A 415 3.89 16.71 10.43
N ALA A 416 4.10 15.97 11.52
CA ALA A 416 5.31 16.13 12.34
C ALA A 416 6.58 15.67 11.59
N VAL A 417 6.44 14.63 10.76
CA VAL A 417 7.55 14.01 10.00
C VAL A 417 7.89 14.86 8.77
N PHE A 418 6.89 15.32 8.01
CA PHE A 418 7.12 16.09 6.78
C PHE A 418 7.54 17.56 7.03
N ARG A 419 7.34 18.08 8.25
CA ARG A 419 7.80 19.41 8.67
C ARG A 419 9.18 19.41 9.36
N GLU A 420 9.89 18.28 9.34
CA GLU A 420 11.25 18.19 9.91
C GLU A 420 12.23 19.07 9.11
N ARG A 421 13.04 19.88 9.81
CA ARG A 421 13.98 20.80 9.17
C ARG A 421 15.12 20.01 8.52
N GLY A 422 15.40 20.29 7.25
CA GLY A 422 16.42 19.59 6.46
C GLY A 422 15.93 18.36 5.70
N PHE A 423 14.71 17.88 5.98
CA PHE A 423 14.12 16.70 5.33
C PHE A 423 12.73 16.98 4.75
N ARG A 424 12.47 18.22 4.33
CA ARG A 424 11.21 18.59 3.69
C ARG A 424 11.07 17.87 2.35
N VAL A 425 9.84 17.46 2.06
CA VAL A 425 9.39 17.16 0.72
C VAL A 425 8.25 18.13 0.48
N ASP A 426 8.48 19.13 -0.37
CA ASP A 426 7.50 20.17 -0.62
C ASP A 426 6.36 19.62 -1.49
N ASP A 427 5.15 20.09 -1.19
CA ASP A 427 3.88 19.69 -1.79
C ASP A 427 3.64 18.16 -1.82
N ALA A 428 4.16 17.43 -0.83
CA ALA A 428 3.88 16.02 -0.64
C ALA A 428 2.48 15.78 -0.07
N VAL A 429 1.77 14.78 -0.62
CA VAL A 429 0.46 14.31 -0.15
C VAL A 429 0.50 12.82 0.17
N GLY A 430 -0.42 12.31 0.98
CA GLY A 430 -0.51 10.87 1.20
C GLY A 430 -1.45 10.41 2.30
N LYS A 431 -1.28 9.17 2.75
CA LYS A 431 -2.06 8.52 3.80
C LYS A 431 -1.17 7.69 4.71
N THR A 432 -1.31 7.87 6.03
CA THR A 432 -0.74 6.94 7.01
C THR A 432 -1.72 5.81 7.35
N GLY A 433 -1.21 4.60 7.48
CA GLY A 433 -1.88 3.47 8.13
C GLY A 433 -1.17 3.08 9.43
N SER A 434 -1.91 2.53 10.39
CA SER A 434 -1.34 1.91 11.60
C SER A 434 -2.32 0.86 12.14
N LEU A 435 -1.86 -0.37 12.31
CA LEU A 435 -2.56 -1.46 12.99
C LEU A 435 -1.57 -2.18 13.91
N ALA A 436 -2.02 -2.67 15.06
CA ALA A 436 -1.17 -3.38 16.01
C ALA A 436 -1.78 -4.74 16.38
N ASP A 437 -1.19 -5.82 15.87
CA ASP A 437 -1.43 -7.17 16.40
C ASP A 437 -0.76 -7.29 17.78
N ARG A 438 -1.29 -8.16 18.65
CA ARG A 438 -0.78 -8.35 20.01
C ARG A 438 -0.10 -9.70 20.23
N GLU A 439 -0.48 -10.73 19.48
CA GLU A 439 -0.11 -12.12 19.73
C GLU A 439 0.34 -12.80 18.41
N PRO A 440 1.64 -12.76 18.06
CA PRO A 440 2.70 -11.95 18.67
C PRO A 440 2.53 -10.45 18.35
N PHE A 441 3.13 -9.57 19.15
CA PHE A 441 3.03 -8.12 18.91
C PHE A 441 3.68 -7.71 17.59
N ARG A 442 2.94 -6.96 16.75
CA ARG A 442 3.42 -6.34 15.51
C ARG A 442 2.71 -4.99 15.26
N ASP A 443 3.42 -3.86 15.25
CA ASP A 443 2.91 -2.55 14.77
C ASP A 443 3.19 -2.43 13.26
N TYR A 444 2.17 -2.60 12.43
CA TYR A 444 2.23 -2.36 10.99
C TYR A 444 2.07 -0.86 10.74
N SER A 445 3.19 -0.18 10.50
CA SER A 445 3.21 1.26 10.26
C SER A 445 3.41 1.55 8.78
N TRP A 446 2.38 2.13 8.15
CA TRP A 446 2.34 2.48 6.73
C TRP A 446 2.46 3.98 6.46
N PHE A 447 2.99 4.31 5.29
CA PHE A 447 2.62 5.51 4.53
C PHE A 447 2.56 5.17 3.04
N VAL A 448 1.54 5.67 2.34
CA VAL A 448 1.51 5.74 0.87
C VAL A 448 1.29 7.20 0.46
N GLY A 449 1.77 7.63 -0.69
CA GLY A 449 1.62 9.03 -1.10
C GLY A 449 2.44 9.38 -2.34
N PHE A 450 2.37 10.64 -2.77
CA PHE A 450 3.10 11.14 -3.92
C PHE A 450 3.56 12.59 -3.73
N ALA A 451 4.51 13.02 -4.57
CA ALA A 451 5.00 14.39 -4.59
C ALA A 451 5.62 14.77 -5.95
N PRO A 452 5.68 16.07 -6.29
CA PRO A 452 4.81 17.15 -5.80
C PRO A 452 3.31 16.88 -6.03
N LYS A 453 2.43 17.71 -5.47
CA LYS A 453 0.98 17.60 -5.63
C LYS A 453 0.51 17.94 -7.05
N ASP A 454 0.94 19.09 -7.55
CA ASP A 454 0.40 19.70 -8.77
C ASP A 454 1.16 19.29 -10.06
N ASN A 455 2.29 18.58 -9.89
CA ASN A 455 3.03 17.92 -10.98
C ASN A 455 3.69 16.64 -10.41
N PRO A 456 2.94 15.53 -10.28
CA PRO A 456 3.42 14.33 -9.60
C PRO A 456 4.54 13.61 -10.35
N ARG A 457 5.71 13.47 -9.70
CA ARG A 457 6.89 12.82 -10.29
C ARG A 457 7.22 11.48 -9.64
N VAL A 458 6.79 11.27 -8.39
CA VAL A 458 7.10 10.08 -7.61
C VAL A 458 5.90 9.71 -6.75
N ALA A 459 5.43 8.46 -6.87
CA ALA A 459 4.54 7.82 -5.90
C ALA A 459 5.31 6.75 -5.09
N VAL A 460 4.92 6.57 -3.84
CA VAL A 460 5.57 5.64 -2.91
C VAL A 460 4.57 4.85 -2.06
N ALA A 461 5.05 3.71 -1.59
CA ALA A 461 4.52 3.07 -0.39
C ALA A 461 5.66 2.55 0.48
N ALA A 462 5.57 2.80 1.77
CA ALA A 462 6.54 2.42 2.78
C ALA A 462 5.84 1.74 3.95
N ILE A 463 6.28 0.54 4.31
CA ILE A 463 5.85 -0.17 5.51
C ILE A 463 7.05 -0.57 6.35
N ILE A 464 6.91 -0.37 7.66
CA ILE A 464 7.69 -1.07 8.68
C ILE A 464 6.72 -1.93 9.49
N VAL A 465 7.05 -3.20 9.73
CA VAL A 465 6.40 -4.04 10.74
C VAL A 465 7.32 -4.09 11.94
N ASN A 466 6.87 -3.46 13.02
CA ASN A 466 7.65 -3.17 14.22
C ASN A 466 7.34 -4.14 15.37
N ASP A 467 8.38 -4.49 16.10
CA ASP A 467 8.30 -5.22 17.37
C ASP A 467 8.12 -4.22 18.54
N PRO A 468 7.91 -4.66 19.81
CA PRO A 468 7.65 -3.72 20.92
C PRO A 468 8.74 -2.67 21.15
N LYS A 469 9.96 -2.93 20.67
CA LYS A 469 11.06 -1.95 20.57
C LYS A 469 11.24 -1.60 19.09
N TRP A 470 10.95 -0.35 18.72
CA TRP A 470 11.04 0.14 17.35
C TRP A 470 11.89 1.41 17.24
N ARG A 471 12.44 1.66 16.05
CA ARG A 471 13.33 2.80 15.77
C ARG A 471 12.78 3.80 14.75
N ILE A 472 12.01 3.32 13.77
CA ILE A 472 11.35 4.13 12.74
C ILE A 472 9.91 3.66 12.47
N ARG A 473 9.18 4.42 11.66
CA ARG A 473 7.80 4.16 11.24
C ARG A 473 7.68 4.31 9.71
N GLY A 474 6.68 3.68 9.08
CA GLY A 474 6.47 3.76 7.64
C GLY A 474 6.32 5.20 7.13
N THR A 475 5.76 6.11 7.95
CA THR A 475 5.66 7.55 7.65
C THR A 475 7.01 8.25 7.51
N TRP A 476 8.03 7.83 8.27
CA TRP A 476 9.38 8.38 8.16
C TRP A 476 10.09 7.81 6.92
N LEU A 477 10.00 6.50 6.72
CA LEU A 477 10.54 5.84 5.52
C LEU A 477 9.88 6.35 4.23
N GLY A 478 8.57 6.62 4.24
CA GLY A 478 7.83 7.16 3.09
C GLY A 478 8.24 8.59 2.72
N ARG A 479 8.57 9.42 3.71
CA ARG A 479 9.18 10.74 3.46
C ARG A 479 10.54 10.60 2.78
N GLU A 480 11.41 9.74 3.30
CA GLU A 480 12.73 9.51 2.69
C GLU A 480 12.63 8.88 1.30
N ALA A 481 11.64 8.00 1.07
CA ALA A 481 11.34 7.43 -0.25
C ALA A 481 10.92 8.49 -1.27
N LEU A 482 10.06 9.45 -0.88
CA LEU A 482 9.71 10.59 -1.73
C LEU A 482 10.92 11.50 -1.98
N ARG A 483 11.65 11.87 -0.91
CA ARG A 483 12.82 12.77 -0.99
C ARG A 483 13.90 12.21 -1.91
N LEU A 484 14.35 10.98 -1.64
CA LEU A 484 15.37 10.28 -2.43
C LEU A 484 14.87 9.98 -3.85
N GLY A 485 13.59 9.65 -4.03
CA GLY A 485 13.01 9.46 -5.37
C GLY A 485 13.09 10.74 -6.21
N LEU A 486 12.68 11.87 -5.66
CA LEU A 486 12.70 13.17 -6.35
C LEU A 486 14.13 13.64 -6.68
N GLU A 487 15.10 13.34 -5.82
CA GLU A 487 16.54 13.60 -6.02
C GLU A 487 17.18 12.72 -7.11
N ARG A 488 16.55 11.60 -7.49
CA ARG A 488 17.04 10.69 -8.55
C ARG A 488 16.32 10.89 -9.89
N MET A 489 15.12 11.47 -9.88
CA MET A 489 14.38 11.75 -11.11
C MET A 489 14.94 13.00 -11.84
N PRO A 490 15.19 12.94 -13.17
CA PRO A 490 15.69 14.07 -13.94
C PRO A 490 14.68 15.23 -13.96
N ALA A 491 15.18 16.47 -14.04
CA ALA A 491 14.33 17.67 -14.06
C ALA A 491 13.24 17.57 -15.15
N PRO A 492 12.02 18.11 -14.92
CA PRO A 492 10.94 18.01 -15.89
C PRO A 492 11.38 18.51 -17.27
N VAL A 493 11.14 17.70 -18.30
CA VAL A 493 11.29 18.14 -19.68
C VAL A 493 10.14 19.11 -19.94
N GLU A 494 10.44 20.39 -20.15
CA GLU A 494 9.45 21.37 -20.59
C GLU A 494 8.91 20.93 -21.96
N MET A 495 7.70 20.38 -21.98
CA MET A 495 6.95 20.19 -23.22
C MET A 495 6.49 21.56 -23.72
N THR A 496 7.41 22.26 -24.38
CA THR A 496 7.10 23.46 -25.17
C THR A 496 6.12 23.05 -26.26
N ALA A 497 4.84 23.34 -26.03
CA ALA A 497 3.79 23.09 -27.01
C ALA A 497 4.19 23.71 -28.35
N PRO A 498 4.08 22.96 -29.48
CA PRO A 498 4.53 23.46 -30.76
C PRO A 498 3.77 24.75 -31.09
N ALA A 499 4.52 25.85 -31.23
CA ALA A 499 3.95 27.17 -31.46
C ALA A 499 2.99 27.10 -32.66
N SER A 500 1.72 27.40 -32.41
CA SER A 500 0.69 27.26 -33.43
C SER A 500 1.01 28.17 -34.62
N ALA A 501 1.20 27.55 -35.79
CA ALA A 501 1.40 28.27 -37.04
C ALA A 501 0.06 28.88 -37.50
N ALA A 502 -0.40 29.90 -36.76
CA ALA A 502 -1.52 30.75 -37.14
C ALA A 502 -1.16 31.44 -38.45
N GLY A 503 -1.64 30.87 -39.56
CA GLY A 503 -1.20 31.23 -40.89
C GLY A 503 -1.54 32.67 -41.26
N LYS A 504 -0.62 33.30 -42.00
CA LYS A 504 -1.03 34.31 -42.98
C LYS A 504 -1.43 33.56 -44.24
N HIS A 505 -2.70 33.62 -44.62
CA HIS A 505 -3.16 33.67 -46.02
C HIS A 505 -4.62 34.12 -46.06
#